data_AF-A0A5J9SUD5-F1
#
_entry.id   AF-A0A5J9SUD5-F1
#
_cell.length_a   1.000
_cell.length_b   1.000
_cell.length_c   1.000
_cell.angle_alpha   90.00
_cell.angle_beta   90.00
_cell.angle_gamma   90.00
#
_symmetry.space_group_name_H-M   'P 1'
#
loop_
_entity.id
_entity.type
_entity.pdbx_description
1 polymer ?
#
loop_
_entity_poly.entity_id
_entity_poly.type
_entity_poly.pdbx_seq_one_letter_code
_entity_poly.pdbx_strand_id
1 'polypeptide(L)'
;MMLEMLRGKRMLFIGDSLNRGQYISLICLLHRAIPDGSKSFESIDSLSIFRAKDRCLLNALSQDYDATIEFYWAPMLAESNSDDAVVHRVDERVIRGAPMDKHSRFWKGANILVFNSYLWWMTGEKIQILRGADYDMSKDIVEMQAEEAYRLVLYQVVRWLEHNVDPKNSRVFFVTASPTHTEDWGDETEGGNCYNRTSPIGDASYWGSTSKAMLRVTGEVLAESRVPVGVVNVTQLSEYRADAHTQTYKKLWAEPTPEQRADPRSYADCTHWCLPGVPDTWNELLYWKLFFPANDQNSSSEKGKTPQAGVDWAKKGLLQPLTGTGLCHMVGK
;
A
#
# COMPACT_ATOMS: atom_id res chain seq x y z
N MET A 1 15.19 -15.59 -4.19
CA MET A 1 13.92 -16.30 -3.94
C MET A 1 12.71 -15.51 -4.48
N MET A 2 12.48 -14.25 -4.09
CA MET A 2 11.38 -13.43 -4.65
C MET A 2 11.44 -13.27 -6.18
N LEU A 3 12.61 -12.94 -6.76
CA LEU A 3 12.76 -12.81 -8.22
C LEU A 3 12.42 -14.11 -8.98
N GLU A 4 12.82 -15.26 -8.44
CA GLU A 4 12.47 -16.56 -9.02
C GLU A 4 10.96 -16.82 -9.03
N MET A 5 10.24 -16.39 -7.99
CA MET A 5 8.77 -16.50 -7.98
C MET A 5 8.12 -15.61 -9.02
N LEU A 6 8.71 -14.45 -9.27
CA LEU A 6 8.24 -13.48 -10.24
C LEU A 6 8.68 -13.83 -11.67
N ARG A 7 9.40 -14.93 -11.87
CA ARG A 7 9.92 -15.32 -13.18
C ARG A 7 8.78 -15.50 -14.19
N GLY A 8 8.81 -14.74 -15.29
CA GLY A 8 7.78 -14.70 -16.31
C GLY A 8 6.43 -14.20 -15.80
N LYS A 9 6.40 -13.44 -14.70
CA LYS A 9 5.17 -12.95 -14.06
C LYS A 9 5.11 -11.44 -14.02
N ARG A 10 3.87 -10.97 -14.05
CA ARG A 10 3.47 -9.59 -13.79
C ARG A 10 2.88 -9.44 -12.39
N MET A 11 3.54 -8.66 -11.55
CA MET A 11 3.06 -8.24 -10.23
C MET A 11 2.65 -6.79 -10.28
N LEU A 12 1.41 -6.49 -9.90
CA LEU A 12 0.82 -5.16 -9.99
C LEU A 12 0.32 -4.71 -8.62
N PHE A 13 0.86 -3.59 -8.14
CA PHE A 13 0.35 -2.81 -7.02
C PHE A 13 -0.70 -1.81 -7.53
N ILE A 14 -1.85 -1.71 -6.86
CA ILE A 14 -2.98 -0.86 -7.25
C ILE A 14 -3.45 -0.10 -6.02
N GLY A 15 -3.33 1.23 -6.04
CA GLY A 15 -3.80 2.01 -4.90
C GLY A 15 -3.31 3.44 -4.84
N ASP A 16 -3.16 3.91 -3.61
CA ASP A 16 -2.75 5.26 -3.26
C ASP A 16 -1.22 5.40 -3.09
N SER A 17 -0.79 6.53 -2.51
CA SER A 17 0.63 6.84 -2.34
C SER A 17 1.35 5.93 -1.34
N LEU A 18 0.65 5.30 -0.40
CA LEU A 18 1.25 4.36 0.54
C LEU A 18 1.56 3.03 -0.15
N ASN A 19 0.68 2.60 -1.04
CA ASN A 19 0.92 1.42 -1.87
C ASN A 19 2.06 1.65 -2.87
N ARG A 20 2.18 2.88 -3.40
CA ARG A 20 3.38 3.29 -4.16
C ARG A 20 4.64 3.20 -3.31
N GLY A 21 4.59 3.61 -2.05
CA GLY A 21 5.71 3.47 -1.11
C GLY A 21 6.14 2.01 -0.93
N GLN A 22 5.18 1.10 -0.78
CA GLN A 22 5.45 -0.34 -0.72
C GLN A 22 6.06 -0.88 -2.02
N TYR A 23 5.53 -0.47 -3.17
CA TYR A 23 6.09 -0.82 -4.49
C TYR A 23 7.56 -0.38 -4.63
N ILE A 24 7.88 0.87 -4.27
CA ILE A 24 9.25 1.38 -4.33
C ILE A 24 10.17 0.63 -3.36
N SER A 25 9.71 0.34 -2.14
CA SER A 25 10.42 -0.51 -1.18
C SER A 25 10.77 -1.87 -1.78
N LEU A 26 9.80 -2.55 -2.42
CA LEU A 26 10.03 -3.86 -3.00
C LEU A 26 11.09 -3.79 -4.10
N ILE A 27 11.01 -2.78 -4.98
CA ILE A 27 12.02 -2.57 -6.01
C ILE A 27 13.38 -2.36 -5.38
N CYS A 28 13.52 -1.51 -4.36
CA CYS A 28 14.79 -1.28 -3.67
C CYS A 28 15.39 -2.57 -3.06
N LEU A 29 14.55 -3.42 -2.44
CA LEU A 29 14.97 -4.72 -1.90
C LEU A 29 15.52 -5.64 -2.99
N LEU A 30 14.89 -5.65 -4.17
CA LEU A 30 15.30 -6.51 -5.29
C LEU A 30 16.42 -5.90 -6.15
N HIS A 31 16.53 -4.57 -6.18
CA HIS A 31 17.45 -3.82 -7.03
C HIS A 31 18.91 -4.22 -6.81
N ARG A 32 19.28 -4.55 -5.56
CA ARG A 32 20.63 -5.00 -5.20
C ARG A 32 20.98 -6.38 -5.78
N ALA A 33 19.99 -7.22 -6.03
CA ALA A 33 20.19 -8.57 -6.56
C ALA A 33 20.19 -8.62 -8.10
N ILE A 34 19.85 -7.52 -8.78
CA ILE A 34 19.74 -7.46 -10.24
C ILE A 34 20.89 -6.62 -10.83
N PRO A 35 21.68 -7.17 -11.77
CA PRO A 35 22.74 -6.42 -12.46
C PRO A 35 22.23 -5.15 -13.16
N ASP A 36 23.04 -4.10 -13.22
CA ASP A 36 22.62 -2.78 -13.74
C ASP A 36 22.13 -2.78 -15.19
N GLY A 37 22.68 -3.66 -16.03
CA GLY A 37 22.22 -3.85 -17.42
C GLY A 37 20.98 -4.74 -17.58
N SER A 38 20.45 -5.29 -16.48
CA SER A 38 19.34 -6.24 -16.49
C SER A 38 18.13 -5.72 -15.75
N LYS A 39 18.04 -4.40 -15.53
CA LYS A 39 16.85 -3.76 -14.98
C LYS A 39 16.52 -2.47 -15.71
N SER A 40 15.24 -2.14 -15.77
CA SER A 40 14.78 -0.86 -16.28
C SER A 40 13.57 -0.37 -15.52
N PHE A 41 13.35 0.94 -15.55
CA PHE A 41 12.19 1.59 -14.98
C PHE A 41 11.60 2.52 -16.03
N GLU A 42 10.28 2.48 -16.21
CA GLU A 42 9.56 3.44 -17.02
C GLU A 42 8.26 3.85 -16.32
N SER A 43 7.69 4.97 -16.71
CA SER A 43 6.36 5.39 -16.30
C SER A 43 5.58 5.87 -17.51
N ILE A 44 4.36 5.36 -17.65
CA ILE A 44 3.43 5.63 -18.74
C ILE A 44 2.10 6.00 -18.09
N ASP A 45 1.71 7.27 -18.22
CA ASP A 45 0.53 7.83 -17.56
C ASP A 45 0.52 7.55 -16.04
N SER A 46 -0.45 6.75 -15.59
CA SER A 46 -0.66 6.35 -14.19
C SER A 46 0.04 5.04 -13.81
N LEU A 47 0.81 4.44 -14.73
CA LEU A 47 1.47 3.15 -14.56
C LEU A 47 2.99 3.33 -14.47
N SER A 48 3.59 2.92 -13.37
CA SER A 48 5.04 2.77 -13.22
C SER A 48 5.43 1.30 -13.37
N ILE A 49 6.45 1.00 -14.16
CA ILE A 49 6.85 -0.37 -14.50
C ILE A 49 8.35 -0.54 -14.23
N PHE A 50 8.69 -1.43 -13.30
CA PHE A 50 10.04 -1.95 -13.12
C PHE A 50 10.17 -3.31 -13.78
N ARG A 51 11.18 -3.47 -14.63
CA ARG A 51 11.50 -4.74 -15.28
C ARG A 51 12.77 -5.31 -14.74
N ALA A 52 12.73 -6.58 -14.33
CA ALA A 52 13.90 -7.37 -13.99
C ALA A 52 14.11 -8.43 -15.08
N LYS A 53 15.20 -8.29 -15.81
CA LYS A 53 15.75 -9.27 -16.73
C LYS A 53 16.94 -9.93 -16.03
N ASP A 54 17.35 -11.11 -16.48
CA ASP A 54 18.64 -11.69 -16.06
C ASP A 54 19.46 -11.92 -17.31
N ARG A 55 20.34 -10.98 -17.65
CA ARG A 55 21.13 -11.10 -18.88
C ARG A 55 22.31 -12.02 -18.61
N CYS A 56 22.06 -13.33 -18.60
CA CYS A 56 23.13 -14.30 -18.55
C CYS A 56 23.82 -14.35 -19.93
N LEU A 57 24.92 -13.62 -20.08
CA LEU A 57 25.71 -13.54 -21.32
C LEU A 57 26.51 -14.80 -21.64
N LEU A 58 26.33 -15.89 -20.89
CA LEU A 58 26.98 -17.18 -21.10
C LEU A 58 25.93 -18.26 -21.33
N ASN A 59 25.74 -18.56 -22.61
CA ASN A 59 25.01 -19.69 -23.19
C ASN A 59 23.48 -19.58 -23.18
N ALA A 60 22.93 -19.74 -24.38
CA ALA A 60 21.53 -19.62 -24.84
C ALA A 60 20.48 -20.53 -24.14
N LEU A 61 20.58 -20.79 -22.83
CA LEU A 61 19.69 -21.68 -22.10
C LEU A 61 19.27 -21.17 -20.70
N SER A 62 19.85 -20.09 -20.17
CA SER A 62 19.35 -19.44 -18.96
C SER A 62 18.29 -18.41 -19.33
N GLN A 63 17.02 -18.74 -19.10
CA GLN A 63 15.92 -17.80 -19.28
C GLN A 63 16.10 -16.61 -18.32
N ASP A 64 15.98 -15.39 -18.83
CA ASP A 64 15.89 -14.16 -18.04
C ASP A 64 14.79 -14.30 -16.95
N TYR A 65 14.85 -13.54 -15.85
CA TYR A 65 13.70 -13.48 -14.93
C TYR A 65 12.43 -13.09 -15.69
N ASP A 66 12.53 -12.15 -16.64
CA ASP A 66 11.39 -11.62 -17.40
C ASP A 66 10.20 -11.26 -16.49
N ALA A 67 10.51 -10.59 -15.38
CA ALA A 67 9.57 -10.21 -14.35
C ALA A 67 9.21 -8.72 -14.47
N THR A 68 7.92 -8.39 -14.38
CA THR A 68 7.47 -7.00 -14.23
C THR A 68 6.89 -6.79 -12.83
N ILE A 69 7.33 -5.73 -12.17
CA ILE A 69 6.74 -5.24 -10.93
C ILE A 69 6.22 -3.86 -11.27
N GLU A 70 4.94 -3.62 -11.02
CA GLU A 70 4.22 -2.47 -11.52
C GLU A 70 3.45 -1.77 -10.40
N PHE A 71 3.26 -0.48 -10.53
CA PHE A 71 2.36 0.31 -9.70
C PHE A 71 1.39 1.08 -10.58
N TYR A 72 0.10 0.95 -10.32
CA TYR A 72 -0.95 1.69 -10.98
C TYR A 72 -1.68 2.61 -9.99
N TRP A 73 -1.71 3.90 -10.30
CA TRP A 73 -2.40 4.91 -9.51
C TRP A 73 -3.93 4.76 -9.64
N ALA A 74 -4.55 4.29 -8.57
CA ALA A 74 -6.00 4.20 -8.41
C ALA A 74 -6.33 4.38 -6.92
N PRO A 75 -6.14 5.59 -6.39
CA PRO A 75 -6.06 5.84 -4.95
C PRO A 75 -7.35 5.52 -4.19
N MET A 76 -8.51 5.71 -4.83
CA MET A 76 -9.81 5.28 -4.30
C MET A 76 -10.35 4.01 -4.98
N LEU A 77 -9.56 3.35 -5.84
CA LEU A 77 -9.88 2.18 -6.69
C LEU A 77 -11.02 2.40 -7.71
N ALA A 78 -12.06 3.12 -7.34
CA ALA A 78 -13.08 3.66 -8.23
C ALA A 78 -12.53 4.82 -9.07
N GLU A 79 -13.17 5.04 -10.22
CA GLU A 79 -12.88 6.21 -11.05
C GLU A 79 -13.20 7.49 -10.29
N SER A 80 -12.30 8.47 -10.35
CA SER A 80 -12.43 9.70 -9.59
C SER A 80 -11.86 10.91 -10.33
N ASN A 81 -12.19 12.11 -9.83
CA ASN A 81 -11.56 13.35 -10.25
C ASN A 81 -10.10 13.50 -9.75
N SER A 82 -9.56 12.46 -9.13
CA SER A 82 -8.24 12.45 -8.49
C SER A 82 -7.32 11.34 -9.04
N ASP A 83 -7.67 10.81 -10.22
CA ASP A 83 -6.97 9.69 -10.89
C ASP A 83 -5.72 10.11 -11.67
N ASP A 84 -5.38 11.39 -11.74
CA ASP A 84 -4.14 11.83 -12.38
C ASP A 84 -2.96 11.67 -11.41
N ALA A 85 -2.03 10.76 -11.72
CA ALA A 85 -0.91 10.45 -10.84
C ALA A 85 0.00 11.67 -10.51
N VAL A 86 -0.06 12.74 -11.31
CA VAL A 86 0.71 13.98 -11.12
C VAL A 86 -0.16 15.09 -10.52
N VAL A 87 -1.36 15.31 -11.06
CA VAL A 87 -2.28 16.39 -10.69
C VAL A 87 -3.56 15.84 -10.04
N HIS A 88 -3.43 15.33 -8.82
CA HIS A 88 -4.52 14.67 -8.06
C HIS A 88 -4.98 15.41 -6.79
N ARG A 89 -4.41 16.60 -6.53
CA ARG A 89 -4.81 17.42 -5.39
C ARG A 89 -6.01 18.26 -5.82
N VAL A 90 -7.17 17.94 -5.24
CA VAL A 90 -8.44 18.63 -5.44
C VAL A 90 -9.06 18.89 -4.07
N ASP A 91 -9.83 19.98 -3.96
CA ASP A 91 -10.46 20.37 -2.70
C ASP A 91 -11.59 19.41 -2.32
N GLU A 92 -12.41 19.03 -3.30
CA GLU A 92 -13.51 18.07 -3.14
C GLU A 92 -13.29 16.84 -4.02
N ARG A 93 -13.34 15.66 -3.39
CA ARG A 93 -13.16 14.38 -4.09
C ARG A 93 -14.51 13.81 -4.48
N VAL A 94 -14.66 13.55 -5.78
CA VAL A 94 -15.83 12.86 -6.33
C VAL A 94 -15.39 11.52 -6.90
N ILE A 95 -16.05 10.45 -6.48
CA ILE A 95 -15.87 9.12 -7.05
C ILE A 95 -17.11 8.68 -7.83
N ARG A 96 -16.91 7.82 -8.83
CA ARG A 96 -18.00 7.14 -9.54
C ARG A 96 -18.29 5.81 -8.84
N GLY A 97 -19.55 5.56 -8.50
CA GLY A 97 -19.93 4.30 -7.83
C GLY A 97 -19.75 3.04 -8.70
N ALA A 98 -19.89 3.17 -10.02
CA ALA A 98 -19.61 2.17 -11.05
C ALA A 98 -19.79 2.81 -12.45
N PRO A 99 -19.20 2.25 -13.54
CA PRO A 99 -18.23 1.14 -13.59
C PRO A 99 -16.78 1.60 -13.26
N MET A 100 -15.84 0.65 -13.26
CA MET A 100 -14.41 0.87 -12.93
C MET A 100 -13.47 0.64 -14.14
N ASP A 101 -14.01 0.66 -15.35
CA ASP A 101 -13.34 0.12 -16.54
C ASP A 101 -12.08 0.88 -16.94
N LYS A 102 -12.02 2.19 -16.67
CA LYS A 102 -10.83 3.02 -16.89
C LYS A 102 -9.61 2.48 -16.15
N HIS A 103 -9.81 2.00 -14.92
CA HIS A 103 -8.75 1.41 -14.10
C HIS A 103 -8.57 -0.08 -14.39
N SER A 104 -9.68 -0.81 -14.43
CA SER A 104 -9.66 -2.27 -14.40
C SER A 104 -9.06 -2.90 -15.66
N ARG A 105 -9.02 -2.16 -16.78
CA ARG A 105 -8.28 -2.54 -17.99
C ARG A 105 -6.79 -2.79 -17.75
N PHE A 106 -6.16 -2.10 -16.79
CA PHE A 106 -4.76 -2.28 -16.45
C PHE A 106 -4.52 -3.48 -15.52
N TRP A 107 -5.54 -3.92 -14.80
CA TRP A 107 -5.42 -5.03 -13.83
C TRP A 107 -5.45 -6.39 -14.52
N LYS A 108 -6.13 -6.49 -15.67
CA LYS A 108 -6.25 -7.73 -16.45
C LYS A 108 -4.87 -8.30 -16.81
N GLY A 109 -4.73 -9.62 -16.69
CA GLY A 109 -3.51 -10.35 -17.04
C GLY A 109 -2.39 -10.29 -16.00
N ALA A 110 -2.55 -9.57 -14.88
CA ALA A 110 -1.57 -9.66 -13.79
C ALA A 110 -1.63 -11.04 -13.10
N ASN A 111 -0.46 -11.60 -12.79
CA ASN A 111 -0.33 -12.85 -12.03
C ASN A 111 -0.42 -12.61 -10.52
N ILE A 112 -0.01 -11.44 -10.05
CA ILE A 112 -0.10 -11.06 -8.65
C ILE A 112 -0.69 -9.65 -8.59
N LEU A 113 -1.83 -9.50 -7.93
CA LEU A 113 -2.50 -8.22 -7.70
C LEU A 113 -2.36 -7.84 -6.22
N VAL A 114 -1.90 -6.63 -5.93
CA VAL A 114 -1.72 -6.12 -4.56
C VAL A 114 -2.48 -4.80 -4.44
N PHE A 115 -3.69 -4.86 -3.90
CA PHE A 115 -4.55 -3.70 -3.72
C PHE A 115 -4.29 -3.00 -2.38
N ASN A 116 -4.48 -1.69 -2.35
CA ASN A 116 -4.56 -0.90 -1.13
C ASN A 116 -5.36 0.37 -1.41
N SER A 117 -6.20 0.78 -0.47
CA SER A 117 -6.91 2.05 -0.53
C SER A 117 -7.41 2.40 0.85
N TYR A 118 -6.94 3.51 1.41
CA TYR A 118 -7.36 3.95 2.74
C TYR A 118 -7.20 5.46 2.94
N LEU A 119 -6.01 6.02 2.65
CA LEU A 119 -5.65 7.38 3.08
C LEU A 119 -6.70 8.43 2.68
N TRP A 120 -7.19 8.34 1.44
CA TRP A 120 -8.09 9.34 0.88
C TRP A 120 -9.55 9.19 1.31
N TRP A 121 -9.87 8.09 1.98
CA TRP A 121 -11.18 7.90 2.61
C TRP A 121 -11.27 8.59 3.97
N MET A 122 -10.14 9.06 4.50
CA MET A 122 -10.04 9.74 5.79
C MET A 122 -10.18 11.27 5.70
N THR A 123 -10.52 11.82 4.53
CA THR A 123 -10.62 13.28 4.32
C THR A 123 -11.91 13.89 4.87
N GLY A 124 -12.89 13.09 5.28
CA GLY A 124 -14.15 13.55 5.85
C GLY A 124 -15.13 12.42 6.11
N GLU A 125 -16.23 12.72 6.82
CA GLU A 125 -17.26 11.72 7.14
C GLU A 125 -18.08 11.29 5.92
N LYS A 126 -18.14 12.14 4.89
CA LYS A 126 -18.91 11.89 3.68
C LYS A 126 -18.04 12.00 2.43
N ILE A 127 -18.38 11.19 1.43
CA ILE A 127 -17.76 11.17 0.10
C ILE A 127 -18.82 11.54 -0.92
N GLN A 128 -18.44 12.38 -1.88
CA GLN A 128 -19.28 12.72 -3.03
C GLN A 128 -19.24 11.57 -4.05
N ILE A 129 -20.42 11.04 -4.37
CA ILE A 129 -20.62 9.96 -5.33
C ILE A 129 -21.37 10.50 -6.53
N LEU A 130 -20.77 10.35 -7.71
CA LEU A 130 -21.45 10.60 -8.97
C LEU A 130 -22.47 9.48 -9.26
N ARG A 131 -23.76 9.82 -9.39
CA ARG A 131 -24.78 8.89 -9.90
C ARG A 131 -24.96 9.10 -11.40
N GLY A 132 -24.51 8.15 -12.22
CA GLY A 132 -24.82 8.18 -13.65
C GLY A 132 -23.72 7.58 -14.53
N ALA A 133 -24.08 7.30 -15.78
CA ALA A 133 -23.15 6.83 -16.81
C ALA A 133 -22.38 7.98 -17.48
N ASP A 134 -22.78 9.24 -17.24
CA ASP A 134 -22.17 10.40 -17.88
C ASP A 134 -20.78 10.67 -17.32
N TYR A 135 -19.85 11.08 -18.18
CA TYR A 135 -18.48 11.48 -17.82
C TYR A 135 -18.39 12.88 -17.22
N ASP A 136 -19.51 13.59 -17.17
CA ASP A 136 -19.64 14.90 -16.54
C ASP A 136 -19.74 14.71 -15.02
N MET A 137 -18.61 14.86 -14.33
CA MET A 137 -18.52 14.74 -12.87
C MET A 137 -19.26 15.88 -12.12
N SER A 138 -19.97 16.79 -12.80
CA SER A 138 -20.67 17.93 -12.20
C SER A 138 -22.18 17.75 -12.01
N LYS A 139 -22.76 16.63 -12.45
CA LYS A 139 -24.21 16.37 -12.40
C LYS A 139 -24.53 15.16 -11.53
N ASP A 140 -25.67 15.17 -10.85
CA ASP A 140 -26.17 14.02 -10.08
C ASP A 140 -25.22 13.48 -8.99
N ILE A 141 -24.49 14.39 -8.34
CA ILE A 141 -23.66 14.08 -7.17
C ILE A 141 -24.53 13.92 -5.93
N VAL A 142 -24.25 12.88 -5.14
CA VAL A 142 -24.83 12.72 -3.80
C VAL A 142 -23.75 12.47 -2.77
N GLU A 143 -24.02 12.83 -1.53
CA GLU A 143 -23.15 12.48 -0.42
C GLU A 143 -23.52 11.10 0.14
N MET A 144 -22.50 10.30 0.42
CA MET A 144 -22.62 9.01 1.09
C MET A 144 -21.65 8.97 2.26
N GLN A 145 -22.00 8.28 3.34
CA GLN A 145 -21.07 8.07 4.45
C GLN A 145 -19.80 7.37 3.94
N ALA A 146 -18.63 7.82 4.40
CA ALA A 146 -17.34 7.31 3.89
C ALA A 146 -17.23 5.79 4.03
N GLU A 147 -17.71 5.21 5.14
CA GLU A 147 -17.75 3.76 5.35
C GLU A 147 -18.62 3.04 4.30
N GLU A 148 -19.80 3.59 3.98
CA GLU A 148 -20.71 3.01 3.00
C GLU A 148 -20.16 3.12 1.59
N ALA A 149 -19.56 4.27 1.25
CA ALA A 149 -18.90 4.50 -0.03
C ALA A 149 -17.69 3.57 -0.22
N TYR A 150 -16.90 3.37 0.83
CA TYR A 150 -15.77 2.44 0.84
C TYR A 150 -16.24 1.00 0.61
N ARG A 151 -17.29 0.59 1.33
CA ARG A 151 -17.93 -0.72 1.17
C ARG A 151 -18.41 -0.92 -0.27
N LEU A 152 -19.09 0.07 -0.84
CA LEU A 152 -19.58 0.04 -2.21
C LEU A 152 -18.44 -0.19 -3.20
N VAL A 153 -17.33 0.54 -3.07
CA VAL A 153 -16.18 0.39 -3.97
C VAL A 153 -15.50 -0.97 -3.81
N LEU A 154 -15.27 -1.44 -2.59
CA LEU A 154 -14.68 -2.77 -2.38
C LEU A 154 -15.56 -3.88 -2.96
N TYR A 155 -16.89 -3.75 -2.90
CA TYR A 155 -17.78 -4.70 -3.58
C TYR A 155 -17.60 -4.69 -5.10
N GLN A 156 -17.37 -3.52 -5.72
CA GLN A 156 -17.09 -3.46 -7.15
C GLN A 156 -15.74 -4.13 -7.49
N VAL A 157 -14.71 -3.94 -6.65
CA VAL A 157 -13.43 -4.65 -6.80
C VAL A 157 -13.63 -6.15 -6.71
N VAL A 158 -14.34 -6.64 -5.67
CA VAL A 158 -14.62 -8.08 -5.50
C VAL A 158 -15.40 -8.63 -6.69
N ARG A 159 -16.45 -7.94 -7.16
CA ARG A 159 -17.17 -8.35 -8.37
C ARG A 159 -16.25 -8.41 -9.57
N TRP A 160 -15.39 -7.42 -9.76
CA TRP A 160 -14.44 -7.44 -10.86
C TRP A 160 -13.48 -8.64 -10.77
N LEU A 161 -12.95 -8.93 -9.58
CA LEU A 161 -12.08 -10.09 -9.33
C LEU A 161 -12.77 -11.39 -9.75
N GLU A 162 -14.00 -11.61 -9.30
CA GLU A 162 -14.76 -12.84 -9.59
C GLU A 162 -15.05 -13.06 -11.07
N HIS A 163 -15.10 -11.98 -11.87
CA HIS A 163 -15.34 -12.07 -13.31
C HIS A 163 -14.06 -12.15 -14.14
N ASN A 164 -12.92 -11.71 -13.62
CA ASN A 164 -11.70 -11.47 -14.42
C ASN A 164 -10.45 -12.23 -13.92
N VAL A 165 -10.46 -12.76 -12.70
CA VAL A 165 -9.30 -13.41 -12.10
C VAL A 165 -9.50 -14.92 -11.99
N ASP A 166 -8.61 -15.68 -12.61
CA ASP A 166 -8.52 -17.13 -12.40
C ASP A 166 -7.57 -17.41 -11.22
N PRO A 167 -8.10 -17.88 -10.06
CA PRO A 167 -7.28 -18.14 -8.86
C PRO A 167 -6.27 -19.27 -9.05
N LYS A 168 -6.33 -20.05 -10.13
CA LYS A 168 -5.30 -21.04 -10.47
C LYS A 168 -4.01 -20.41 -11.00
N ASN A 169 -4.15 -19.26 -11.66
CA ASN A 169 -3.06 -18.61 -12.39
C ASN A 169 -2.66 -17.26 -11.80
N SER A 170 -3.53 -16.67 -10.97
CA SER A 170 -3.34 -15.37 -10.37
C SER A 170 -3.60 -15.40 -8.86
N ARG A 171 -2.91 -14.53 -8.14
CA ARG A 171 -3.06 -14.35 -6.69
C ARG A 171 -3.40 -12.90 -6.38
N VAL A 172 -4.30 -12.72 -5.43
CA VAL A 172 -4.80 -11.40 -5.06
C VAL A 172 -4.48 -11.14 -3.59
N PHE A 173 -4.01 -9.93 -3.30
CA PHE A 173 -3.71 -9.46 -1.97
C PHE A 173 -4.36 -8.10 -1.74
N PHE A 174 -4.73 -7.85 -0.49
CA PHE A 174 -5.15 -6.52 -0.04
C PHE A 174 -4.31 -6.13 1.17
N VAL A 175 -3.61 -5.02 1.07
CA VAL A 175 -2.81 -4.44 2.15
C VAL A 175 -3.72 -3.51 2.94
N THR A 176 -3.84 -3.74 4.25
CA THR A 176 -4.75 -2.98 5.11
C THR A 176 -4.30 -1.52 5.30
N ALA A 177 -5.10 -0.74 6.02
CA ALA A 177 -4.85 0.68 6.27
C ALA A 177 -3.43 0.95 6.79
N SER A 178 -2.75 1.91 6.17
CA SER A 178 -1.54 2.52 6.73
C SER A 178 -1.96 3.68 7.64
N PRO A 179 -1.50 3.71 8.90
CA PRO A 179 -1.85 4.77 9.85
C PRO A 179 -1.15 6.10 9.52
N THR A 180 -1.65 7.17 10.15
CA THR A 180 -1.03 8.49 10.17
C THR A 180 -0.79 8.93 11.61
N HIS A 181 0.28 9.70 11.85
CA HIS A 181 0.65 10.19 13.18
C HIS A 181 0.59 11.72 13.24
N THR A 182 -0.57 12.28 12.89
CA THR A 182 -0.80 13.73 12.74
C THR A 182 -1.34 14.41 14.00
N GLU A 183 -1.86 13.64 14.94
CA GLU A 183 -2.46 14.11 16.19
C GLU A 183 -1.65 13.60 17.38
N ASP A 184 -1.88 14.21 18.54
CA ASP A 184 -1.27 13.79 19.80
C ASP A 184 -1.81 12.42 20.24
N TRP A 185 -0.92 11.54 20.68
CA TRP A 185 -1.24 10.18 21.15
C TRP A 185 -1.08 10.02 22.67
N GLY A 186 -1.13 11.12 23.42
CA GLY A 186 -1.30 11.09 24.87
C GLY A 186 -0.01 10.82 25.66
N ASP A 187 1.15 10.94 25.01
CA ASP A 187 2.43 11.02 25.71
C ASP A 187 2.59 12.45 26.26
N GLU A 188 2.48 12.58 27.59
CA GLU A 188 2.51 13.85 28.33
C GLU A 188 3.76 14.71 28.08
N THR A 189 4.79 14.17 27.41
CA THR A 189 6.08 14.83 27.25
C THR A 189 6.24 15.66 25.98
N GLU A 190 5.51 15.39 24.90
CA GLU A 190 5.68 16.12 23.63
C GLU A 190 4.38 16.14 22.81
N GLY A 191 3.43 16.99 23.22
CA GLY A 191 2.24 17.24 22.42
C GLY A 191 2.59 17.66 20.98
N GLY A 192 2.00 16.98 20.00
CA GLY A 192 2.30 17.21 18.58
C GLY A 192 2.05 15.99 17.70
N ASN A 193 2.77 15.95 16.57
CA ASN A 193 2.69 14.90 15.55
C ASN A 193 4.01 14.10 15.50
N CYS A 194 4.22 13.29 14.46
CA CYS A 194 5.42 12.45 14.27
C CYS A 194 6.78 13.17 14.29
N TYR A 195 6.81 14.50 14.26
CA TYR A 195 8.07 15.25 14.21
C TYR A 195 8.96 14.96 15.42
N ASN A 196 10.26 14.77 15.18
CA ASN A 196 11.28 14.49 16.19
C ASN A 196 11.11 13.16 16.95
N ARG A 197 10.13 12.34 16.58
CA ARG A 197 10.02 10.98 17.11
C ARG A 197 11.08 10.10 16.45
N THR A 198 11.84 9.41 17.29
CA THR A 198 13.01 8.59 16.87
C THR A 198 12.96 7.18 17.45
N SER A 199 11.89 6.85 18.19
CA SER A 199 11.65 5.52 18.76
C SER A 199 10.19 5.13 18.56
N PRO A 200 9.88 3.84 18.35
CA PRO A 200 8.52 3.35 18.30
C PRO A 200 7.74 3.68 19.58
N ILE A 201 6.42 3.72 19.47
CA ILE A 201 5.51 3.83 20.61
C ILE A 201 5.65 2.57 21.46
N GLY A 202 6.01 2.74 22.74
CA GLY A 202 6.28 1.64 23.66
C GLY A 202 5.04 1.05 24.34
N ASP A 203 3.92 1.77 24.33
CA ASP A 203 2.65 1.26 24.87
C ASP A 203 2.08 0.18 23.95
N ALA A 204 2.12 -1.08 24.38
CA ALA A 204 1.60 -2.20 23.63
C ALA A 204 0.08 -2.12 23.40
N SER A 205 -0.67 -1.35 24.19
CA SER A 205 -2.10 -1.15 24.03
C SER A 205 -2.48 -0.02 23.07
N TYR A 206 -1.48 0.69 22.52
CA TYR A 206 -1.70 1.82 21.64
C TYR A 206 -2.53 1.44 20.40
N TRP A 207 -3.54 2.27 20.12
CA TRP A 207 -4.34 2.23 18.90
C TRP A 207 -4.61 3.67 18.48
N GLY A 208 -4.05 4.08 17.34
CA GLY A 208 -4.19 5.44 16.82
C GLY A 208 -5.54 5.73 16.18
N SER A 209 -5.59 6.76 15.35
CA SER A 209 -6.81 7.23 14.70
C SER A 209 -7.27 6.37 13.52
N THR A 210 -6.60 5.24 13.24
CA THR A 210 -7.02 4.36 12.15
C THR A 210 -8.43 3.85 12.35
N SER A 211 -9.28 4.02 11.32
CA SER A 211 -10.70 3.68 11.38
C SER A 211 -10.92 2.17 11.48
N LYS A 212 -11.31 1.72 12.68
CA LYS A 212 -11.75 0.33 12.93
C LYS A 212 -12.96 -0.04 12.06
N ALA A 213 -13.81 0.92 11.74
CA ALA A 213 -14.96 0.73 10.86
C ALA A 213 -14.54 0.37 9.44
N MET A 214 -13.59 1.11 8.86
CA MET A 214 -13.05 0.82 7.53
C MET A 214 -12.34 -0.54 7.49
N LEU A 215 -11.54 -0.87 8.52
CA LEU A 215 -10.90 -2.18 8.63
C LEU A 215 -11.91 -3.33 8.69
N ARG A 216 -13.02 -3.14 9.43
CA ARG A 216 -14.13 -4.10 9.48
C ARG A 216 -14.75 -4.28 8.09
N VAL A 217 -15.02 -3.20 7.37
CA VAL A 217 -15.54 -3.26 5.99
C VAL A 217 -14.59 -4.04 5.08
N THR A 218 -13.28 -3.75 5.14
CA THR A 218 -12.28 -4.50 4.37
C THR A 218 -12.37 -6.00 4.67
N GLY A 219 -12.41 -6.38 5.95
CA GLY A 219 -12.52 -7.78 6.36
C GLY A 219 -13.81 -8.45 5.88
N GLU A 220 -14.96 -7.80 6.08
CA GLU A 220 -16.29 -8.29 5.67
C GLU A 220 -16.36 -8.52 4.16
N VAL A 221 -16.04 -7.49 3.36
CA VAL A 221 -16.21 -7.54 1.90
C VAL A 221 -15.23 -8.52 1.25
N LEU A 222 -13.98 -8.56 1.70
CA LEU A 222 -12.98 -9.49 1.12
C LEU A 222 -13.27 -10.95 1.48
N ALA A 223 -13.87 -11.22 2.64
CA ALA A 223 -14.25 -12.57 3.05
C ALA A 223 -15.41 -13.14 2.23
N GLU A 224 -16.23 -12.28 1.61
CA GLU A 224 -17.32 -12.71 0.73
C GLU A 224 -16.85 -13.09 -0.69
N SER A 225 -15.60 -12.78 -1.05
CA SER A 225 -15.09 -13.06 -2.39
C SER A 225 -14.90 -14.55 -2.64
N ARG A 226 -15.38 -15.01 -3.80
CA ARG A 226 -15.09 -16.37 -4.31
C ARG A 226 -13.65 -16.52 -4.78
N VAL A 227 -12.98 -15.42 -5.13
CA VAL A 227 -11.55 -15.40 -5.43
C VAL A 227 -10.81 -15.19 -4.11
N PRO A 228 -9.92 -16.10 -3.69
CA PRO A 228 -9.20 -15.92 -2.43
C PRO A 228 -8.37 -14.63 -2.44
N VAL A 229 -8.64 -13.74 -1.48
CA VAL A 229 -7.87 -12.50 -1.28
C VAL A 229 -7.02 -12.63 -0.02
N GLY A 230 -5.71 -12.64 -0.18
CA GLY A 230 -4.77 -12.65 0.94
C GLY A 230 -4.68 -11.28 1.60
N VAL A 231 -5.11 -11.17 2.86
CA VAL A 231 -4.99 -9.90 3.60
C VAL A 231 -3.58 -9.75 4.16
N VAL A 232 -2.85 -8.72 3.75
CA VAL A 232 -1.57 -8.30 4.35
C VAL A 232 -1.90 -7.28 5.44
N ASN A 233 -2.08 -7.75 6.67
CA ASN A 233 -2.46 -6.92 7.80
C ASN A 233 -1.24 -6.15 8.32
N VAL A 234 -1.14 -4.88 7.93
CA VAL A 234 -0.03 -3.99 8.27
C VAL A 234 -0.41 -2.91 9.28
N THR A 235 -1.68 -2.81 9.65
CA THR A 235 -2.21 -1.63 10.35
C THR A 235 -1.61 -1.51 11.75
N GLN A 236 -1.86 -2.50 12.61
CA GLN A 236 -1.45 -2.41 14.02
C GLN A 236 0.07 -2.35 14.20
N LEU A 237 0.84 -3.11 13.42
CA LEU A 237 2.30 -3.05 13.52
C LEU A 237 2.85 -1.68 13.09
N SER A 238 2.15 -0.98 12.20
CA SER A 238 2.56 0.33 11.70
C SER A 238 2.11 1.47 12.64
N GLU A 239 1.06 1.24 13.44
CA GLU A 239 0.61 2.19 14.48
C GLU A 239 1.72 2.44 15.51
N TYR A 240 2.55 1.44 15.82
CA TYR A 240 3.67 1.66 16.75
C TYR A 240 4.80 2.50 16.16
N ARG A 241 4.79 2.83 14.86
CA ARG A 241 5.98 3.31 14.14
C ARG A 241 5.98 4.81 13.87
N ALA A 242 5.52 5.62 14.83
CA ALA A 242 5.58 7.08 14.73
C ALA A 242 6.98 7.64 14.36
N ASP A 243 8.04 6.90 14.69
CA ASP A 243 9.45 7.20 14.38
C ASP A 243 9.83 7.12 12.89
N ALA A 244 9.07 6.37 12.09
CA ALA A 244 9.51 5.95 10.77
C ALA A 244 8.97 6.81 9.61
N HIS A 245 8.22 7.86 9.92
CA HIS A 245 7.70 8.79 8.93
C HIS A 245 8.80 9.63 8.28
N THR A 246 8.53 10.19 7.10
CA THR A 246 9.46 11.09 6.41
C THR A 246 9.66 12.41 7.15
N GLN A 247 8.69 12.83 7.98
CA GLN A 247 8.74 14.08 8.74
C GLN A 247 9.01 15.26 7.80
N THR A 248 10.11 15.98 7.99
CA THR A 248 10.52 17.10 7.13
C THR A 248 11.43 16.68 5.98
N TYR A 249 11.91 15.43 5.98
CA TYR A 249 12.83 14.85 5.00
C TYR A 249 12.11 14.32 3.76
N LYS A 250 11.34 15.20 3.12
CA LYS A 250 10.59 14.92 1.89
C LYS A 250 10.93 15.96 0.83
N LYS A 251 10.52 15.69 -0.41
CA LYS A 251 10.56 16.72 -1.46
C LYS A 251 9.64 17.88 -1.06
N LEU A 252 10.23 19.03 -0.80
CA LEU A 252 9.52 20.29 -0.59
C LEU A 252 9.32 20.97 -1.94
N TRP A 253 8.07 21.25 -2.30
CA TRP A 253 7.72 21.92 -3.56
C TRP A 253 7.85 23.45 -3.46
N ALA A 254 7.90 23.97 -2.24
CA ALA A 254 8.18 25.36 -1.91
C ALA A 254 9.06 25.39 -0.66
N GLU A 255 9.90 26.41 -0.56
CA GLU A 255 10.68 26.69 0.65
C GLU A 255 9.76 26.99 1.84
N PRO A 256 10.00 26.41 3.03
CA PRO A 256 9.18 26.70 4.20
C PRO A 256 9.25 28.19 4.58
N THR A 257 8.14 28.78 4.99
CA THR A 257 8.11 30.17 5.50
C THR A 257 8.91 30.28 6.81
N PRO A 258 9.29 31.49 7.26
CA PRO A 258 9.93 31.67 8.56
C PRO A 258 9.13 31.05 9.71
N GLU A 259 7.80 31.15 9.67
CA GLU A 259 6.89 30.57 10.66
C GLU A 259 6.95 29.04 10.64
N GLN A 260 6.94 28.44 9.44
CA GLN A 260 7.08 26.99 9.29
C GLN A 260 8.45 26.49 9.76
N ARG A 261 9.53 27.22 9.49
CA ARG A 261 10.87 26.86 10.00
C ARG A 261 10.94 26.95 11.52
N ALA A 262 10.24 27.90 12.12
CA ALA A 262 10.14 28.04 13.57
C ALA A 262 9.33 26.90 14.21
N ASP A 263 8.36 26.32 13.50
CA ASP A 263 7.59 25.16 13.95
C ASP A 263 7.53 24.05 12.88
N PRO A 264 8.54 23.18 12.79
CA PRO A 264 8.59 22.15 11.75
C PRO A 264 7.47 21.11 11.79
N ARG A 265 6.77 20.98 12.94
CA ARG A 265 5.56 20.18 13.08
C ARG A 265 4.49 20.59 12.06
N SER A 266 4.39 21.88 11.75
CA SER A 266 3.40 22.43 10.81
C SER A 266 3.49 21.90 9.37
N TYR A 267 4.65 21.39 8.97
CA TYR A 267 4.89 20.87 7.61
C TYR A 267 5.46 19.46 7.58
N ALA A 268 5.60 18.80 8.74
CA ALA A 268 5.99 17.40 8.84
C ALA A 268 4.99 16.50 8.10
N ASP A 269 5.49 15.54 7.32
CA ASP A 269 4.70 14.45 6.74
C ASP A 269 4.68 13.28 7.72
N CYS A 270 3.52 13.10 8.33
CA CYS A 270 3.23 11.99 9.24
C CYS A 270 2.31 10.96 8.60
N THR A 271 2.42 10.83 7.27
CA THR A 271 1.65 9.89 6.46
C THR A 271 2.58 8.94 5.75
N HIS A 272 3.58 9.46 5.03
CA HIS A 272 4.50 8.64 4.24
C HIS A 272 5.67 8.15 5.08
N TRP A 273 6.26 7.05 4.63
CA TRP A 273 7.31 6.32 5.35
C TRP A 273 8.68 6.55 4.72
N CYS A 274 9.71 6.64 5.55
CA CYS A 274 11.10 6.55 5.09
C CYS A 274 11.37 5.18 4.44
N LEU A 275 12.30 5.15 3.49
CA LEU A 275 12.88 3.94 2.90
C LEU A 275 14.42 3.96 3.06
N PRO A 276 15.05 2.89 3.55
CA PRO A 276 14.45 1.66 4.08
C PRO A 276 13.63 1.93 5.36
N GLY A 277 12.63 1.10 5.64
CA GLY A 277 11.70 1.35 6.75
C GLY A 277 10.47 0.44 6.78
N VAL A 278 9.36 0.96 7.32
CA VAL A 278 8.10 0.23 7.55
C VAL A 278 7.58 -0.52 6.30
N PRO A 279 7.62 0.05 5.08
CA PRO A 279 7.18 -0.67 3.89
C PRO A 279 8.03 -1.91 3.54
N ASP A 280 9.28 -2.00 4.02
CA ASP A 280 10.10 -3.21 3.86
C ASP A 280 9.47 -4.37 4.64
N THR A 281 9.02 -4.13 5.88
CA THR A 281 8.27 -5.11 6.68
C THR A 281 6.96 -5.52 6.01
N TRP A 282 6.25 -4.59 5.36
CA TRP A 282 5.04 -4.94 4.60
C TRP A 282 5.35 -5.89 3.44
N ASN A 283 6.49 -5.68 2.77
CA ASN A 283 6.97 -6.55 1.71
C ASN A 283 7.46 -7.90 2.23
N GLU A 284 8.04 -7.98 3.42
CA GLU A 284 8.35 -9.25 4.08
C GLU A 284 7.08 -10.07 4.38
N LEU A 285 6.01 -9.42 4.86
CA LEU A 285 4.71 -10.07 5.09
C LEU A 285 4.04 -10.53 3.79
N LEU A 286 4.10 -9.70 2.75
CA LEU A 286 3.61 -10.05 1.42
C LEU A 286 4.39 -11.23 0.84
N TYR A 287 5.72 -11.20 0.95
CA TYR A 287 6.60 -12.28 0.55
C TYR A 287 6.27 -13.57 1.29
N TRP A 288 6.06 -13.51 2.62
CA TRP A 288 5.66 -14.67 3.41
C TRP A 288 4.34 -15.27 2.90
N LYS A 289 3.31 -14.44 2.66
CA LYS A 289 2.02 -14.91 2.14
C LYS A 289 2.14 -15.47 0.72
N LEU A 290 3.04 -14.91 -0.09
CA LEU A 290 3.36 -15.45 -1.41
C LEU A 290 4.04 -16.82 -1.31
N PHE A 291 5.02 -17.00 -0.42
CA PHE A 291 5.83 -18.23 -0.38
C PHE A 291 5.18 -19.36 0.43
N PHE A 292 4.44 -19.01 1.47
CA PHE A 292 3.78 -19.93 2.39
C PHE A 292 2.28 -19.65 2.37
N PRO A 293 1.56 -20.07 1.31
CA PRO A 293 0.11 -19.98 1.30
C PRO A 293 -0.43 -20.83 2.45
N ALA A 294 -0.79 -20.19 3.56
CA ALA A 294 -1.59 -20.84 4.59
C ALA A 294 -2.94 -21.20 3.96
N ASN A 295 -3.53 -22.32 4.38
CA ASN A 295 -4.94 -22.59 4.13
C ASN A 295 -5.76 -21.58 4.94
N ASP A 296 -5.86 -20.34 4.46
CA ASP A 296 -6.70 -19.26 5.02
C ASP A 296 -8.21 -19.64 5.02
N GLN A 297 -8.55 -20.82 4.50
CA GLN A 297 -9.88 -21.45 4.46
C GLN A 297 -10.40 -21.98 5.82
N ASN A 298 -9.58 -22.06 6.87
CA ASN A 298 -10.02 -22.63 8.16
C ASN A 298 -10.53 -21.62 9.21
N SER A 299 -10.44 -20.31 8.97
CA SER A 299 -10.85 -19.29 9.96
C SER A 299 -12.37 -19.12 10.09
N SER A 300 -13.17 -19.74 9.22
CA SER A 300 -14.64 -19.71 9.27
C SER A 300 -15.26 -20.81 10.16
N SER A 301 -14.45 -21.70 10.76
CA SER A 301 -14.95 -22.82 11.59
C SER A 301 -14.62 -22.74 13.09
N GLU A 302 -13.75 -21.84 13.55
CA GLU A 302 -13.44 -21.68 14.97
C GLU A 302 -14.13 -20.45 15.58
N LYS A 303 -15.46 -20.44 15.60
CA LYS A 303 -16.21 -19.64 16.57
C LYS A 303 -16.13 -20.35 17.93
N GLY A 304 -15.31 -19.82 18.84
CA GLY A 304 -15.49 -20.08 20.27
C GLY A 304 -14.35 -20.73 21.05
N LYS A 305 -13.08 -20.50 20.71
CA LYS A 305 -11.96 -20.80 21.63
C LYS A 305 -10.94 -19.67 21.64
N THR A 306 -10.79 -19.02 22.79
CA THR A 306 -9.65 -18.16 23.13
C THR A 306 -8.35 -18.99 23.02
N PRO A 307 -7.36 -18.57 22.22
CA PRO A 307 -6.04 -19.17 22.27
C PRO A 307 -5.23 -18.45 23.36
N GLN A 308 -5.08 -19.12 24.49
CA GLN A 308 -4.06 -18.81 25.48
C GLN A 308 -2.79 -19.57 25.09
N ALA A 309 -1.83 -18.88 24.50
CA ALA A 309 -0.44 -19.34 24.43
C ALA A 309 0.47 -18.17 24.05
N GLY A 310 1.26 -17.70 25.02
CA GLY A 310 2.40 -16.83 24.75
C GLY A 310 3.47 -17.59 23.98
N VAL A 311 4.10 -16.91 23.03
CA VAL A 311 5.33 -17.39 22.40
C VAL A 311 6.38 -16.31 22.58
N ASP A 312 7.38 -16.66 23.37
CA ASP A 312 8.56 -15.89 23.73
C ASP A 312 9.51 -15.81 22.52
N TRP A 313 9.59 -14.62 21.89
CA TRP A 313 10.45 -14.37 20.72
C TRP A 313 11.90 -14.00 21.08
N ALA A 314 12.31 -14.08 22.36
CA ALA A 314 13.59 -13.56 22.81
C ALA A 314 14.81 -14.50 22.68
N LYS A 315 14.73 -15.67 22.01
CA LYS A 315 15.82 -16.68 22.08
C LYS A 315 16.38 -17.26 20.78
N LYS A 316 16.29 -16.56 19.64
CA LYS A 316 17.11 -16.92 18.47
C LYS A 316 17.86 -15.71 17.93
N GLY A 317 19.09 -15.52 18.45
CA GLY A 317 20.04 -14.50 18.01
C GLY A 317 20.49 -14.73 16.56
N LEU A 318 19.75 -14.17 15.62
CA LEU A 318 20.07 -14.14 14.19
C LEU A 318 19.80 -12.74 13.62
N LEU A 319 20.45 -11.72 14.16
CA LEU A 319 20.64 -10.43 13.49
C LEU A 319 22.03 -9.90 13.87
N GLN A 320 22.95 -9.90 12.90
CA GLN A 320 24.14 -9.03 12.95
C GLN A 320 23.88 -7.80 12.08
N PRO A 321 24.32 -6.61 12.51
CA PRO A 321 24.08 -5.37 11.78
C PRO A 321 24.98 -5.30 10.54
N LEU A 322 24.37 -5.19 9.36
CA LEU A 322 25.10 -4.80 8.15
C LEU A 322 25.29 -3.29 8.17
N THR A 323 26.41 -2.84 8.73
CA THR A 323 26.95 -1.50 8.49
C THR A 323 27.48 -1.45 7.06
N GLY A 324 26.81 -0.70 6.19
CA GLY A 324 27.22 -0.54 4.80
C GLY A 324 26.43 0.57 4.11
N THR A 325 26.97 1.79 4.17
CA THR A 325 26.51 2.97 3.44
C THR A 325 26.52 2.70 1.93
N GLY A 326 25.36 2.82 1.29
CA GLY A 326 25.19 2.76 -0.15
C GLY A 326 23.84 3.36 -0.53
N LEU A 327 23.89 4.62 -0.97
CA LEU A 327 22.78 5.54 -1.17
C LEU A 327 21.75 5.04 -2.21
N CYS A 328 20.47 4.96 -1.82
CA CYS A 328 19.37 5.23 -2.74
C CYS A 328 19.19 6.75 -2.78
N HIS A 329 19.85 7.42 -3.72
CA HIS A 329 19.59 8.83 -3.97
C HIS A 329 18.41 8.99 -4.93
N MET A 330 17.40 9.71 -4.43
CA MET A 330 16.38 10.49 -5.12
C MET A 330 16.26 10.28 -6.63
N VAL A 331 15.23 9.53 -7.06
CA VAL A 331 14.62 9.77 -8.37
C VAL A 331 13.71 10.99 -8.21
N GLY A 332 14.21 12.12 -8.67
CA GLY A 332 13.57 13.41 -8.51
C GLY A 332 14.23 14.50 -9.35
N LYS A 333 14.45 14.23 -10.64
CA LYS A 333 14.37 15.22 -11.73
C LYS A 333 13.85 14.53 -12.98
#